data_AF-A0A8B9DTU2-F1
#
_entry.id   AF-A0A8B9DTU2-F1
#
_cell.length_a   1.000
_cell.length_b   1.000
_cell.length_c   1.000
_cell.angle_alpha   90.00
_cell.angle_beta   90.00
_cell.angle_gamma   90.00
#
_symmetry.space_group_name_H-M   'P 1'
#
loop_
_entity.id
_entity.type
_entity.pdbx_description
1 polymer ?
#
loop_
_entity_poly.entity_id
_entity_poly.type
_entity_poly.pdbx_seq_one_letter_code
_entity_poly.pdbx_strand_id
1 'polypeptide(L)'
;MSRRPQVSYVRPAEPAFLSRFKRRVGHREAPTVDTKREQLPLADSDSENGSDKEDEQPQVVTLKKGDLTAEEAMKIKKQIKEALKSSEPDGEPEPADGKIMFRKPTKRSSEKLLDFNTESLVYQLPLQYHPIVPVPAMRC
;
A
#
# COMPACT_ATOMS: atom_id res chain seq x y z
N MET A 1 -21.15 38.27 -19.11
CA MET A 1 -20.39 37.47 -18.13
C MET A 1 -20.47 38.16 -16.77
N SER A 2 -21.20 37.60 -15.81
CA SER A 2 -21.31 38.17 -14.46
C SER A 2 -20.02 37.88 -13.68
N ARG A 3 -19.21 38.91 -13.43
CA ARG A 3 -18.08 38.76 -12.51
C ARG A 3 -18.63 38.64 -11.10
N ARG A 4 -18.29 37.57 -10.39
CA ARG A 4 -18.62 37.43 -8.97
C ARG A 4 -17.79 38.44 -8.18
N PRO A 5 -18.39 39.15 -7.20
CA PRO A 5 -17.64 40.07 -6.35
C PRO A 5 -16.54 39.30 -5.61
N GLN A 6 -15.32 39.83 -5.63
CA GLN A 6 -14.18 39.25 -4.94
C GLN A 6 -14.33 39.52 -3.44
N VAL A 7 -14.64 38.49 -2.67
CA VAL A 7 -14.72 38.57 -1.21
C VAL A 7 -13.38 38.15 -0.63
N SER A 8 -12.73 39.05 0.08
CA SER A 8 -11.57 38.74 0.92
C SER A 8 -11.99 38.69 2.39
N TYR A 9 -11.43 37.75 3.14
CA TYR A 9 -11.64 37.63 4.57
C TYR A 9 -10.48 38.30 5.32
N VAL A 10 -10.80 39.20 6.24
CA VAL A 10 -9.85 39.77 7.19
C VAL A 10 -10.17 39.21 8.56
N ARG A 11 -9.18 38.59 9.21
CA ARG A 11 -9.33 38.09 10.58
C ARG A 11 -9.18 39.27 11.55
N PRO A 12 -10.24 39.71 12.26
CA PRO A 12 -10.13 40.78 13.24
C PRO A 12 -9.32 40.32 14.46
N ALA A 13 -8.70 41.29 15.15
CA ALA A 13 -7.96 41.01 16.37
C ALA A 13 -8.90 40.52 17.49
N GLU A 14 -8.40 39.63 18.34
CA GLU A 14 -9.17 39.12 19.46
C GLU A 14 -9.43 40.22 20.50
N PRO A 15 -10.68 40.43 20.94
CA PRO A 15 -11.01 41.46 21.94
C PRO A 15 -10.39 41.15 23.31
N ALA A 16 -10.05 42.20 24.05
CA ALA A 16 -9.34 42.11 25.34
C ALA A 16 -10.06 41.26 26.41
N PHE A 17 -11.38 41.17 26.35
CA PHE A 17 -12.16 40.31 27.24
C PHE A 17 -11.86 38.83 27.01
N LEU A 18 -11.87 38.37 25.75
CA LEU A 18 -11.66 36.97 25.40
C LEU A 18 -10.21 36.55 25.70
N SER A 19 -9.23 37.41 25.41
CA SER A 19 -7.82 37.11 25.71
C SER A 19 -7.55 36.95 27.21
N ARG A 20 -8.14 37.82 28.05
CA ARG A 20 -8.07 37.70 29.52
C ARG A 20 -8.79 36.47 30.03
N PHE A 21 -9.90 36.08 29.42
CA PHE A 21 -10.63 34.87 29.78
C PHE A 21 -9.83 33.61 29.43
N LYS A 22 -9.37 33.47 28.17
CA LYS A 22 -8.53 32.37 27.69
C LYS A 22 -7.30 32.15 28.58
N ARG A 23 -6.64 33.23 29.00
CA ARG A 23 -5.48 33.17 29.90
C ARG A 23 -5.83 32.61 31.29
N ARG A 24 -6.96 33.04 31.88
CA ARG A 24 -7.38 32.58 33.21
C ARG A 24 -7.79 31.11 33.23
N VAL A 25 -8.40 30.62 32.15
CA VAL A 25 -8.84 29.22 32.04
C VAL A 25 -7.78 28.29 31.44
N GLY A 26 -6.58 28.81 31.12
CA GLY A 26 -5.49 28.01 30.55
C GLY A 26 -5.76 27.50 29.14
N HIS A 27 -6.58 28.21 28.35
CA HIS A 27 -6.91 27.80 26.99
C HIS A 27 -5.66 27.83 26.09
N ARG A 28 -5.39 26.70 25.43
CA ARG A 28 -4.35 26.56 24.41
C ARG A 28 -5.01 26.47 23.05
N GLU A 29 -4.55 27.28 22.10
CA GLU A 29 -5.06 27.21 20.73
C GLU A 29 -4.69 25.87 20.10
N ALA A 30 -5.69 25.24 19.49
CA ALA A 30 -5.51 23.98 18.79
C ALA A 30 -4.68 24.18 17.52
N PRO A 31 -4.07 23.10 16.99
CA PRO A 31 -3.36 23.13 15.71
C PRO A 31 -4.23 23.76 14.63
N THR A 32 -3.78 24.89 14.08
CA THR A 32 -4.48 25.61 13.01
C THR A 32 -4.12 25.00 11.65
N VAL A 33 -4.89 25.29 10.60
CA VAL A 33 -4.58 24.80 9.24
C VAL A 33 -3.16 25.19 8.79
N ASP A 34 -2.64 26.32 9.27
CA ASP A 34 -1.28 26.78 8.99
C ASP A 34 -0.21 25.85 9.59
N THR A 35 -0.48 25.20 10.72
CA THR A 35 0.47 24.23 11.32
C THR A 35 0.62 22.96 10.47
N LYS A 36 -0.25 22.72 9.49
CA LYS A 36 -0.08 21.65 8.49
C LYS A 36 0.87 22.03 7.36
N ARG A 37 1.11 23.33 7.17
CA ARG A 37 2.00 23.88 6.13
C ARG A 37 3.41 24.10 6.65
N GLU A 38 3.59 24.11 7.98
CA GLU A 38 4.90 24.15 8.61
C GLU A 38 5.71 22.93 8.15
N GLN A 39 6.92 23.18 7.66
CA GLN A 39 7.86 22.10 7.42
C GLN A 39 8.24 21.52 8.78
N LEU A 40 7.72 20.32 9.05
CA LEU A 40 8.22 19.53 10.16
C LEU A 40 9.73 19.34 9.98
N PRO A 41 10.51 19.29 11.07
CA PRO A 41 11.89 18.84 10.99
C PRO A 41 11.91 17.57 10.16
N LEU A 42 12.79 17.50 9.16
CA LEU A 42 13.08 16.25 8.48
C LEU A 42 13.33 15.25 9.60
N ALA A 43 12.47 14.23 9.72
CA ALA A 43 12.71 13.15 10.66
C ALA A 43 14.16 12.76 10.44
N ASP A 44 15.00 12.91 11.48
CA ASP A 44 16.42 12.65 11.36
C ASP A 44 16.57 11.35 10.59
N SER A 45 17.43 11.36 9.58
CA SER A 45 17.74 10.21 8.71
C SER A 45 18.22 8.97 9.46
N ASP A 46 18.16 8.99 10.77
CA ASP A 46 18.38 7.92 11.73
C ASP A 46 17.07 7.17 12.02
N SER A 47 16.30 6.89 10.97
CA SER A 47 15.50 5.67 10.96
C SER A 47 16.48 4.49 10.90
N GLU A 48 17.17 4.25 12.02
CA GLU A 48 17.82 2.99 12.37
C GLU A 48 16.81 1.83 12.35
N ASN A 49 15.51 2.15 12.21
CA ASN A 49 14.40 1.26 11.95
C ASN A 49 14.29 0.76 10.48
N GLY A 50 15.29 1.03 9.63
CA GLY A 50 15.34 0.53 8.24
C GLY A 50 15.90 -0.89 8.09
N SER A 51 16.31 -1.53 9.19
CA SER A 51 16.79 -2.91 9.20
C SER A 51 16.00 -3.70 10.24
N ASP A 52 15.05 -4.51 9.79
CA ASP A 52 14.38 -5.49 10.65
C ASP A 52 15.44 -6.24 11.48
N LYS A 53 15.21 -6.32 12.79
CA LYS A 53 16.09 -7.08 13.69
C LYS A 53 16.05 -8.56 13.31
N GLU A 54 17.07 -9.33 13.71
CA GLU A 54 17.08 -10.78 13.42
C GLU A 54 15.82 -11.49 13.94
N ASP A 55 15.29 -11.06 15.09
CA ASP A 55 14.06 -11.58 15.70
C ASP A 55 12.76 -11.22 14.94
N GLU A 56 12.80 -10.18 14.09
CA GLU A 56 11.65 -9.69 13.31
C GLU A 56 11.59 -10.32 11.91
N GLN A 57 12.65 -11.03 11.51
CA GLN A 57 12.70 -11.69 10.20
C GLN A 57 11.78 -12.92 10.16
N PRO A 58 11.14 -13.21 9.00
CA PRO A 58 10.27 -14.37 8.87
C PRO A 58 11.05 -15.67 9.01
N GLN A 59 10.47 -16.64 9.73
CA GLN A 59 11.01 -17.99 9.82
C GLN A 59 11.04 -18.64 8.43
N VAL A 60 12.22 -19.09 8.00
CA VAL A 60 12.39 -19.86 6.77
C VAL A 60 12.17 -21.35 7.07
N VAL A 61 11.19 -21.97 6.43
CA VAL A 61 10.88 -23.40 6.56
C VAL A 61 11.05 -24.07 5.20
N THR A 62 11.93 -25.08 5.12
CA THR A 62 12.13 -25.89 3.91
C THR A 62 11.20 -27.10 3.93
N LEU A 63 10.31 -27.22 2.95
CA LEU A 63 9.36 -28.33 2.86
C LEU A 63 9.79 -29.36 1.80
N LYS A 64 10.48 -28.91 0.75
CA LYS A 64 10.90 -29.74 -0.39
C LYS A 64 12.39 -29.60 -0.69
N LYS A 65 12.97 -30.64 -1.31
CA LYS A 65 14.35 -30.65 -1.81
C LYS A 65 14.45 -29.70 -3.01
N GLY A 66 14.73 -28.42 -2.76
CA GLY A 66 14.74 -27.34 -3.75
C GLY A 66 14.37 -25.98 -3.16
N ASP A 67 13.80 -25.94 -1.96
CA ASP A 67 13.56 -24.69 -1.24
C ASP A 67 14.89 -24.11 -0.71
N LEU A 68 14.99 -22.77 -0.68
CA LEU A 68 16.18 -22.09 -0.17
C LEU A 68 16.30 -22.26 1.35
N THR A 69 17.49 -22.58 1.80
CA THR A 69 17.82 -22.60 3.22
C THR A 69 17.98 -21.18 3.77
N ALA A 70 17.87 -21.02 5.09
CA ALA A 70 17.95 -19.71 5.75
C ALA A 70 19.26 -18.97 5.41
N GLU A 71 20.38 -19.68 5.35
CA GLU A 71 21.70 -19.12 5.05
C GLU A 71 21.80 -18.58 3.63
N GLU A 72 21.26 -19.32 2.66
CA GLU A 72 21.25 -18.92 1.24
C GLU A 72 20.36 -17.70 1.02
N ALA A 73 19.18 -17.68 1.63
CA ALA A 73 18.25 -16.55 1.54
C ALA A 73 18.86 -15.25 2.08
N MET A 74 19.58 -15.31 3.21
CA MET A 74 20.28 -14.14 3.76
C MET A 74 21.38 -13.63 2.82
N LYS A 75 22.14 -14.54 2.19
CA LYS A 75 23.22 -14.17 1.27
C LYS A 75 22.70 -13.49 0.02
N ILE A 76 21.62 -13.99 -0.57
CA ILE A 76 20.96 -13.40 -1.74
C ILE A 76 20.41 -12.00 -1.39
N LYS A 77 19.73 -11.86 -0.24
CA LYS A 77 19.22 -10.55 0.23
C LYS A 77 20.35 -9.52 0.40
N LYS A 78 21.49 -9.92 0.98
CA LYS A 78 22.66 -9.04 1.15
C LYS A 78 23.23 -8.60 -0.20
N GLN A 79 23.40 -9.53 -1.14
CA GLN A 79 23.89 -9.24 -2.49
C GLN A 79 22.98 -8.29 -3.27
N ILE A 80 21.65 -8.45 -3.17
CA ILE A 80 20.69 -7.54 -3.79
C ILE A 80 20.79 -6.14 -3.16
N LYS A 81 20.87 -6.05 -1.83
CA LYS A 81 20.99 -4.78 -1.10
C LYS A 81 22.29 -4.04 -1.44
N GLU A 82 23.40 -4.76 -1.58
CA GLU A 82 24.69 -4.22 -2.00
C GLU A 82 24.68 -3.78 -3.46
N ALA A 83 24.12 -4.59 -4.36
CA ALA A 83 23.98 -4.24 -5.77
C ALA A 83 23.18 -2.93 -5.94
N LEU A 84 22.04 -2.81 -5.25
CA LEU A 84 21.20 -1.60 -5.25
C LEU A 84 21.87 -0.37 -4.63
N LYS A 85 22.78 -0.55 -3.66
CA LYS A 85 23.57 0.55 -3.08
C LYS A 85 24.75 0.96 -3.95
N SER A 86 25.31 0.04 -4.74
CA SER A 86 26.46 0.28 -5.62
C SER A 86 26.07 0.81 -7.01
N SER A 87 24.84 0.53 -7.44
CA SER A 87 24.24 1.21 -8.58
C SER A 87 23.64 2.55 -8.12
N GLU A 88 24.48 3.58 -8.07
CA GLU A 88 24.00 4.95 -8.33
C GLU A 88 23.07 4.88 -9.57
N PRO A 89 21.90 5.54 -9.56
CA PRO A 89 20.92 5.41 -10.63
C PRO A 89 21.43 6.17 -11.87
N ASP A 90 22.29 5.51 -12.64
CA ASP A 90 22.64 5.93 -14.00
C ASP A 90 21.44 5.59 -14.90
N GLY A 91 20.41 6.43 -14.84
CA GLY A 91 19.16 6.19 -15.54
C GLY A 91 17.99 7.09 -15.14
N GLU A 92 18.13 8.39 -15.42
CA GLU A 92 17.09 9.44 -15.36
C GLU A 92 16.84 10.05 -13.95
N PRO A 93 17.00 11.37 -13.77
CA PRO A 93 16.75 12.01 -12.47
C PRO A 93 15.28 11.81 -12.09
N GLU A 94 15.05 11.33 -10.86
CA GLU A 94 13.75 11.48 -10.22
C GLU A 94 13.33 12.95 -10.38
N PRO A 95 12.16 13.24 -10.97
CA PRO A 95 11.73 14.61 -11.09
C PRO A 95 11.59 15.15 -9.66
N ALA A 96 12.45 16.10 -9.29
CA ALA A 96 12.50 16.76 -7.98
C ALA A 96 11.16 17.37 -7.52
N ASP A 97 10.16 17.38 -8.41
CA ASP A 97 8.83 17.93 -8.24
C ASP A 97 7.77 16.89 -7.79
N GLY A 98 8.17 15.64 -7.49
CA GLY A 98 7.26 14.58 -7.00
C GLY A 98 6.16 14.17 -7.99
N LYS A 99 6.26 14.60 -9.25
CA LYS A 99 5.30 14.31 -10.31
C LYS A 99 5.63 12.97 -10.96
N ILE A 100 4.80 11.97 -10.66
CA ILE A 100 4.86 10.66 -11.31
C ILE A 100 4.48 10.83 -12.78
N MET A 101 5.44 10.58 -13.68
CA MET A 101 5.25 10.61 -15.12
C MET A 101 4.89 9.20 -15.62
N PHE A 102 3.66 9.00 -16.09
CA PHE A 102 3.26 7.72 -16.69
C PHE A 102 3.89 7.57 -18.08
N ARG A 103 4.86 6.66 -18.19
CA ARG A 103 5.39 6.24 -19.50
C ARG A 103 4.35 5.40 -20.22
N LYS A 104 4.11 5.72 -21.49
CA LYS A 104 3.16 4.99 -22.32
C LYS A 104 3.68 3.57 -22.56
N PRO A 105 2.92 2.51 -22.22
CA PRO A 105 3.35 1.16 -22.50
C PRO A 105 3.53 0.96 -24.01
N THR A 106 4.61 0.30 -24.41
CA THR A 106 4.78 -0.14 -25.79
C THR A 106 3.66 -1.11 -26.13
N LYS A 107 2.91 -0.84 -27.21
CA LYS A 107 1.88 -1.75 -27.71
C LYS A 107 2.53 -3.11 -27.96
N ARG A 108 2.13 -4.13 -27.20
CA ARG A 108 2.46 -5.52 -27.53
C ARG A 108 1.85 -5.81 -28.90
N SER A 109 2.66 -6.18 -29.88
CA SER A 109 2.17 -6.76 -31.13
C SER A 109 1.40 -8.02 -30.76
N SER A 110 0.15 -8.11 -31.21
CA SER A 110 -0.78 -9.17 -30.86
C SER A 110 -0.40 -10.47 -31.56
N GLU A 111 0.54 -11.23 -31.00
CA GLU A 111 0.71 -12.63 -31.39
C GLU A 111 0.91 -13.50 -30.14
N LYS A 112 -0.06 -14.41 -29.96
CA LYS A 112 -0.12 -15.54 -29.01
C LYS A 112 -0.44 -15.17 -27.55
N LEU A 113 -1.71 -14.87 -27.33
CA LEU A 113 -2.42 -15.31 -26.12
C LEU A 113 -2.28 -16.84 -26.09
N LEU A 114 -1.39 -17.37 -25.25
CA LEU A 114 -1.39 -18.81 -24.98
C LEU A 114 -2.62 -19.06 -24.10
N ASP A 115 -3.60 -19.72 -24.69
CA ASP A 115 -4.83 -20.17 -24.05
C ASP A 115 -4.47 -21.01 -22.81
N PHE A 116 -4.72 -20.46 -21.62
CA PHE A 116 -4.81 -21.29 -20.42
C PHE A 116 -6.09 -22.10 -20.55
N ASN A 117 -5.92 -23.36 -20.95
CA ASN A 117 -7.00 -24.32 -21.14
C ASN A 117 -7.73 -24.57 -19.80
N THR A 118 -8.80 -23.81 -19.54
CA THR A 118 -9.69 -23.97 -18.38
C THR A 118 -10.88 -24.86 -18.72
N GLU A 119 -10.66 -25.99 -19.38
CA GLU A 119 -11.72 -26.98 -19.64
C GLU A 119 -11.38 -28.41 -19.14
N SER A 120 -10.25 -28.63 -18.47
CA SER A 120 -9.84 -30.01 -18.10
C SER A 120 -10.11 -30.44 -16.64
N LEU A 121 -10.69 -29.62 -15.77
CA LEU A 121 -10.92 -29.99 -14.35
C LEU A 121 -12.32 -29.73 -13.81
N VAL A 122 -13.34 -29.63 -14.67
CA VAL A 122 -14.73 -29.67 -14.20
C VAL A 122 -15.52 -30.61 -15.11
N TYR A 123 -16.17 -31.60 -14.50
CA TYR A 123 -17.08 -32.58 -15.11
C TYR A 123 -16.45 -33.87 -15.68
N GLN A 124 -15.92 -34.71 -14.80
CA GLN A 124 -16.10 -36.17 -14.93
C GLN A 124 -16.24 -36.83 -13.55
N LEU A 125 -17.36 -36.59 -12.88
CA LEU A 125 -17.88 -37.53 -11.88
C LEU A 125 -19.33 -37.86 -12.28
N PRO A 126 -19.64 -39.09 -12.73
CA PRO A 126 -21.02 -39.48 -12.96
C PRO A 126 -21.71 -39.61 -11.60
N LEU A 127 -22.68 -38.74 -11.34
CA LEU A 127 -23.65 -38.96 -10.27
C LEU A 127 -24.51 -40.16 -10.67
N GLN A 128 -24.20 -41.33 -10.13
CA GLN A 128 -25.10 -42.48 -10.16
C GLN A 128 -26.30 -42.18 -9.27
N TYR A 129 -27.33 -41.56 -9.86
CA TYR A 129 -28.65 -41.46 -9.25
C TYR A 129 -29.33 -42.82 -9.34
N HIS A 130 -29.50 -43.49 -8.20
CA HIS A 130 -30.48 -44.56 -8.08
C HIS A 130 -31.85 -43.93 -7.81
N PRO A 131 -32.90 -44.27 -8.59
CA PRO A 131 -34.25 -43.77 -8.33
C PRO A 131 -34.76 -44.35 -7.01
N ILE A 132 -35.15 -43.46 -6.09
CA ILE A 132 -35.85 -43.83 -4.86
C ILE A 132 -37.27 -44.26 -5.28
N VAL A 133 -37.56 -45.55 -5.15
CA VAL A 133 -38.92 -46.09 -5.32
C VAL A 133 -39.79 -45.64 -4.13
N PRO A 134 -40.95 -45.00 -4.37
CA PRO A 134 -41.83 -44.60 -3.29
C PRO A 134 -42.51 -45.83 -2.67
N VAL A 135 -42.42 -45.94 -1.34
CA VAL A 135 -43.12 -46.95 -0.55
C VAL A 135 -44.62 -46.62 -0.55
N PRO A 136 -45.53 -47.56 -0.87
CA PRO A 136 -46.95 -47.30 -0.82
C PRO A 136 -47.42 -47.05 0.61
N ALA A 137 -48.12 -45.92 0.82
CA ALA A 137 -48.73 -45.59 2.09
C ALA A 137 -49.79 -46.64 2.46
N MET A 138 -49.65 -47.27 3.62
CA MET A 138 -50.70 -48.10 4.21
C MET A 138 -51.89 -47.21 4.56
N ARG A 139 -53.03 -47.49 3.92
CA ARG A 139 -54.32 -46.90 4.27
C ARG A 139 -54.75 -47.44 5.63
N CYS A 140 -55.21 -46.54 6.51
CA CYS A 140 -55.99 -46.89 7.70
C CYS A 140 -57.42 -47.27 7.30
#